data_AF-A0A2D9RI86-F1
#
_entry.id   AF-A0A2D9RI86-F1
#
_cell.length_a   1.000
_cell.length_b   1.000
_cell.length_c   1.000
_cell.angle_alpha   90.00
_cell.angle_beta   90.00
_cell.angle_gamma   90.00
#
_symmetry.space_group_name_H-M   'P 1'
#
loop_
_entity.id
_entity.type
_entity.pdbx_description
1 polymer ?
#
loop_
_entity_poly.entity_id
_entity_poly.type
_entity_poly.pdbx_seq_one_letter_code
_entity_poly.pdbx_strand_id
1 'polypeptide(L)'
;MADASAISKTRFPVRRQHPIEGFVAEFAITKVRLLIEIDGGIHNHPEVIARDLGRDAVLNSLGWRVLRIPNDEAFHPEHLHERVATAIYELE
;
A
#
# COMPACT_ATOMS: atom_id res chain seq x y z
N MET A 1 -34.78 15.38 3.92
CA MET A 1 -34.54 14.14 3.15
C MET A 1 -33.27 14.36 2.34
N ALA A 2 -32.11 14.13 2.97
CA ALA A 2 -30.82 14.22 2.26
C ALA A 2 -30.60 12.86 1.59
N ASP A 3 -30.43 12.90 0.28
CA ASP A 3 -30.33 11.74 -0.59
C ASP A 3 -29.12 10.87 -0.21
N ALA A 4 -29.39 9.72 0.40
CA ALA A 4 -28.39 8.72 0.79
C ALA A 4 -27.91 7.86 -0.39
N SER A 5 -28.22 8.25 -1.63
CA SER A 5 -27.91 7.47 -2.84
C SER A 5 -27.02 8.22 -3.84
N ALA A 6 -25.85 8.74 -3.42
CA ALA A 6 -24.83 9.15 -4.39
C ALA A 6 -23.37 9.06 -3.88
N ILE A 7 -22.77 7.88 -4.10
CA ILE A 7 -21.37 7.68 -4.58
C ILE A 7 -20.19 8.03 -3.63
N SER A 8 -19.78 7.06 -2.82
CA SER A 8 -18.47 6.38 -2.94
C SER A 8 -18.36 5.23 -1.93
N LYS A 9 -18.26 3.98 -2.40
CA LYS A 9 -17.79 2.87 -1.57
C LYS A 9 -16.33 3.13 -1.23
N THR A 10 -16.07 3.53 0.02
CA THR A 10 -14.77 3.87 0.65
C THR A 10 -14.23 5.30 0.41
N ARG A 11 -13.74 5.94 1.49
CA ARG A 11 -13.03 7.26 1.49
C ARG A 11 -11.69 7.18 0.74
N PHE A 12 -11.17 5.96 0.56
CA PHE A 12 -9.86 5.64 0.02
C PHE A 12 -9.99 4.47 -0.97
N PRO A 13 -10.28 4.76 -2.26
CA PRO A 13 -10.37 3.72 -3.28
C PRO A 13 -9.04 2.99 -3.43
N VAL A 14 -9.08 1.67 -3.27
CA VAL A 14 -7.91 0.79 -3.44
C VAL A 14 -7.86 0.29 -4.88
N ARG A 15 -6.72 0.51 -5.55
CA ARG A 15 -6.41 -0.08 -6.85
C ARG A 15 -5.59 -1.34 -6.64
N ARG A 16 -5.79 -2.34 -7.50
CA ARG A 16 -4.95 -3.54 -7.58
C ARG A 16 -3.95 -3.37 -8.73
N GLN A 17 -2.74 -3.91 -8.57
CA GLN A 17 -1.69 -3.95 -9.58
C GLN A 17 -1.43 -2.57 -10.23
N HIS A 18 -1.03 -1.60 -9.41
CA HIS A 18 -0.85 -0.22 -9.85
C HIS A 18 0.56 -0.02 -10.46
N PRO A 19 0.68 0.39 -11.73
CA PRO A 19 1.98 0.70 -12.33
C PRO A 19 2.49 2.09 -11.90
N ILE A 20 3.78 2.19 -11.55
CA ILE A 20 4.49 3.44 -11.24
C ILE A 20 5.91 3.34 -11.82
N GLU A 21 6.25 4.18 -12.81
CA GLU A 21 7.62 4.33 -13.35
C GLU A 21 8.38 3.01 -13.58
N GLY A 22 7.73 2.03 -14.23
CA GLY A 22 8.32 0.72 -14.54
C GLY A 22 8.19 -0.33 -13.43
N PHE A 23 7.65 0.01 -12.26
CA PHE A 23 7.28 -0.91 -11.20
C PHE A 23 5.78 -1.18 -11.18
N VAL A 24 5.37 -2.28 -10.54
CA VAL A 24 3.95 -2.59 -10.29
C VAL A 24 3.80 -2.93 -8.81
N ALA A 25 3.02 -2.13 -8.09
CA ALA A 25 2.65 -2.41 -6.71
C ALA A 25 1.38 -3.26 -6.65
N GLU A 26 1.27 -4.19 -5.70
CA GLU A 26 0.11 -5.08 -5.58
C GLU A 26 -1.19 -4.31 -5.33
N PHE A 27 -1.13 -3.28 -4.48
CA PHE A 27 -2.23 -2.37 -4.24
C PHE A 27 -1.76 -0.92 -4.08
N ALA A 28 -2.66 0.03 -4.37
CA ALA A 28 -2.38 1.44 -4.19
C ALA A 28 -3.62 2.25 -3.79
N ILE A 29 -3.43 3.23 -2.91
CA ILE A 29 -4.38 4.29 -2.59
C ILE A 29 -3.80 5.60 -3.12
N THR A 30 -4.14 5.92 -4.37
CA THR A 30 -3.52 7.04 -5.11
C THR A 30 -3.80 8.41 -4.48
N LYS A 31 -4.91 8.54 -3.73
CA LYS A 31 -5.31 9.78 -3.06
C LYS A 31 -4.29 10.25 -2.02
N VAL A 32 -3.64 9.32 -1.33
CA VAL A 32 -2.63 9.59 -0.29
C VAL A 32 -1.24 9.08 -0.68
N ARG A 33 -1.08 8.66 -1.95
CA ARG A 33 0.16 8.07 -2.47
C ARG A 33 0.71 6.93 -1.60
N LEU A 34 -0.17 6.04 -1.15
CA LEU A 34 0.20 4.84 -0.39
C LEU A 34 0.22 3.62 -1.32
N LEU A 35 1.32 2.88 -1.35
CA LEU A 35 1.48 1.56 -1.96
C LEU A 35 1.40 0.51 -0.85
N ILE A 36 0.70 -0.59 -1.10
CA ILE A 36 0.56 -1.69 -0.15
C ILE A 36 1.02 -2.97 -0.83
N GLU A 37 1.88 -3.73 -0.15
CA GLU A 37 2.43 -5.00 -0.63
C GLU A 37 2.39 -6.05 0.48
N ILE A 38 2.07 -7.28 0.10
CA ILE A 38 2.07 -8.42 1.00
C ILE A 38 3.46 -9.08 0.94
N ASP A 39 4.12 -9.16 2.10
CA ASP A 39 5.45 -9.73 2.24
C ASP A 39 5.36 -11.23 2.58
N GLY A 40 5.69 -12.08 1.61
CA GLY A 40 5.74 -13.54 1.78
C GLY A 40 6.99 -14.08 2.48
N GLY A 41 7.82 -13.23 3.08
CA GLY A 41 9.03 -13.60 3.83
C GLY A 41 10.32 -13.73 2.99
N ILE A 42 10.21 -13.67 1.65
CA ILE A 42 11.37 -13.71 0.74
C ILE A 42 12.22 -12.42 0.80
N HIS A 43 11.65 -11.35 1.35
CA HIS A 43 12.29 -10.05 1.52
C HIS A 43 13.40 -10.05 2.58
N ASN A 44 13.63 -11.16 3.28
CA ASN A 44 14.72 -11.31 4.24
C ASN A 44 16.04 -11.79 3.60
N HIS A 45 16.04 -12.13 2.31
CA HIS A 45 17.27 -12.49 1.60
C HIS A 45 18.10 -11.24 1.23
N PRO A 46 19.42 -11.20 1.47
CA PRO A 46 20.25 -10.02 1.25
C PRO A 46 20.16 -9.40 -0.15
N GLU A 47 20.08 -10.23 -1.19
CA GLU A 47 19.95 -9.77 -2.58
C GLU A 47 18.59 -9.13 -2.86
N VAL A 48 17.53 -9.66 -2.24
CA VAL A 48 16.16 -9.12 -2.32
C VAL A 48 16.09 -7.79 -1.58
N ILE A 49 16.69 -7.69 -0.39
CA ILE A 49 16.79 -6.46 0.39
C ILE A 49 17.46 -5.35 -0.42
N ALA A 50 18.63 -5.62 -1.03
CA ALA A 50 19.36 -4.60 -1.78
C ALA A 50 18.56 -4.08 -2.98
N ARG A 51 17.88 -4.98 -3.71
CA ARG A 51 16.98 -4.61 -4.81
C ARG A 51 15.81 -3.76 -4.33
N ASP A 52 15.18 -4.15 -3.22
CA ASP A 52 13.99 -3.48 -2.73
C ASP A 52 14.31 -2.12 -2.11
N LEU A 53 15.48 -1.96 -1.49
CA LEU A 53 15.96 -0.65 -1.04
C LEU A 53 16.08 0.33 -2.21
N GLY A 54 16.64 -0.11 -3.35
CA GLY A 54 16.73 0.72 -4.55
C GLY A 54 15.35 1.08 -5.10
N ARG A 55 14.45 0.10 -5.18
CA ARG A 55 13.07 0.30 -5.63
C ARG A 55 12.32 1.29 -4.73
N ASP A 56 12.41 1.11 -3.42
CA ASP A 56 11.71 1.95 -2.45
C ASP A 56 12.26 3.36 -2.45
N ALA A 57 13.57 3.55 -2.61
CA ALA A 57 14.16 4.88 -2.75
C ALA A 57 13.57 5.62 -3.97
N VAL A 58 13.42 4.95 -5.12
CA VAL A 58 12.78 5.53 -6.31
C VAL A 58 11.32 5.87 -6.03
N LEU A 59 10.53 4.93 -5.50
CA LEU A 59 9.11 5.17 -5.20
C LEU A 59 8.92 6.31 -4.18
N ASN A 60 9.75 6.35 -3.13
CA ASN A 60 9.77 7.44 -2.15
C ASN A 60 10.12 8.78 -2.79
N SER A 61 11.09 8.82 -3.71
CA SER A 61 11.44 10.06 -4.45
C SER A 61 10.30 10.59 -5.32
N LEU A 62 9.42 9.70 -5.80
CA LEU A 62 8.19 10.04 -6.51
C LEU A 62 7.04 10.46 -5.56
N GLY A 63 7.29 10.47 -4.25
CA GLY A 63 6.34 10.85 -3.21
C GLY A 63 5.37 9.75 -2.82
N TRP A 64 5.68 8.49 -3.13
CA TRP A 64 4.91 7.33 -2.66
C TRP A 64 5.46 6.80 -1.36
N ARG A 65 4.59 6.40 -0.44
CA ARG A 65 4.96 5.60 0.73
C ARG A 65 4.68 4.13 0.46
N VAL A 66 5.63 3.26 0.76
CA VAL A 66 5.46 1.79 0.65
C VAL A 66 5.15 1.21 2.03
N LEU A 67 4.00 0.54 2.15
CA LEU A 67 3.58 -0.23 3.33
C LEU A 67 3.68 -1.72 2.99
N ARG A 68 4.64 -2.42 3.60
CA ARG A 68 4.70 -3.88 3.57
C ARG A 68 3.93 -4.48 4.73
N ILE A 69 3.04 -5.41 4.44
CA ILE A 69 2.22 -6.15 5.41
C ILE A 69 2.68 -7.61 5.37
N PRO A 70 3.14 -8.18 6.49
CA PRO A 70 3.46 -9.60 6.57
C PRO A 70 2.30 -10.47 6.09
N ASN A 71 2.60 -11.55 5.37
CA ASN A 71 1.59 -12.42 4.78
C ASN A 71 0.63 -13.02 5.83
N ASP A 72 1.13 -13.36 7.02
CA ASP A 72 0.32 -13.82 8.14
C ASP A 72 -0.67 -12.74 8.64
N GLU A 73 -0.23 -11.48 8.76
CA GLU A 73 -1.13 -10.37 9.11
C GLU A 73 -2.17 -10.08 8.02
N ALA A 74 -1.81 -10.24 6.74
CA ALA A 74 -2.69 -9.97 5.61
C ALA A 74 -3.92 -10.91 5.54
N PHE A 75 -3.84 -12.11 6.12
CA PHE A 75 -4.97 -13.05 6.21
C PHE A 75 -6.00 -12.67 7.28
N HIS A 76 -5.68 -11.70 8.15
CA HIS A 76 -6.54 -11.21 9.21
C HIS A 76 -7.09 -9.83 8.85
N PRO A 77 -8.38 -9.72 8.44
CA PRO A 77 -8.96 -8.45 7.98
C PRO A 77 -8.79 -7.32 8.98
N GLU A 78 -8.97 -7.59 10.27
CA GLU A 78 -8.80 -6.63 11.37
C GLU A 78 -7.41 -6.00 11.39
N HIS A 79 -6.35 -6.80 11.27
CA HIS A 79 -4.97 -6.33 11.28
C HIS A 79 -4.66 -5.54 10.00
N LEU A 80 -5.11 -6.03 8.85
CA LEU A 80 -4.98 -5.34 7.57
C LEU A 80 -5.62 -3.94 7.63
N HIS A 81 -6.84 -3.85 8.16
CA HIS A 81 -7.55 -2.58 8.30
C HIS A 81 -6.82 -1.61 9.24
N GLU A 82 -6.35 -2.08 10.40
CA GLU A 82 -5.62 -1.28 11.37
C GLU A 82 -4.30 -0.73 10.81
N ARG A 83 -3.51 -1.58 10.12
CA ARG A 83 -2.24 -1.17 9.53
C ARG A 83 -2.41 -0.14 8.42
N VAL A 84 -3.38 -0.34 7.54
CA VAL A 84 -3.68 0.62 6.47
C VAL A 84 -4.23 1.93 7.05
N ALA A 85 -5.11 1.88 8.04
CA ALA A 85 -5.65 3.07 8.69
C ALA A 85 -4.56 3.89 9.38
N THR A 86 -3.65 3.23 10.12
CA THR A 86 -2.51 3.88 10.77
C THR A 86 -1.59 4.54 9.76
N ALA A 87 -1.24 3.84 8.67
CA ALA A 87 -0.39 4.39 7.63
C ALA A 87 -1.02 5.61 6.92
N ILE A 88 -2.35 5.60 6.73
CA ILE A 88 -3.07 6.76 6.18
C ILE A 88 -3.03 7.94 7.17
N TYR A 89 -3.27 7.70 8.46
CA TYR A 89 -3.23 8.74 9.48
C TYR A 89 -1.86 9.42 9.58
N GLU A 90 -0.78 8.68 9.44
CA GLU A 90 0.59 9.22 9.43
C GLU A 90 0.96 10.01 8.17
N LEU A 91 0.12 9.98 7.12
CA LEU A 91 0.32 10.71 5.86
C LEU A 91 -0.54 11.98 5.77
N GLU A 92 -1.55 12.15 6.62
CA GLU A 92 -2.36 13.37 6.76
C GLU A 92 -1.70 14.34 7.77
#